data_AF-A0AA91KCI2-F1
#
_entry.id   AF-A0AA91KCI2-F1
#
_cell.length_a   1.000
_cell.length_b   1.000
_cell.length_c   1.000
_cell.angle_alpha   90.00
_cell.angle_beta   90.00
_cell.angle_gamma   90.00
#
_symmetry.space_group_name_H-M   'P 1'
#
loop_
_entity.id
_entity.type
_entity.pdbx_description
1 polymer ?
#
loop_
_entity_poly.entity_id
_entity_poly.type
_entity_poly.pdbx_seq_one_letter_code
_entity_poly.pdbx_strand_id
1 'polypeptide(L)' 'MKLLKLITKVDGNIIREIKFKDTLNIITNKRNSNLSGNQIGKSVPGRIIDFLLDGSLNPI' A
#
# COMPACT_ATOMS: atom_id res chain seq x y z
N MET A 1 2.43 -18.08 3.01
CA MET A 1 1.22 -17.24 2.91
C MET A 1 1.30 -16.41 1.62
N LYS A 2 0.21 -16.25 0.87
CA LYS A 2 0.18 -15.47 -0.38
C LYS A 2 -0.89 -14.38 -0.28
N LEU A 3 -0.49 -13.12 -0.47
CA LEU A 3 -1.43 -12.01 -0.60
C LEU A 3 -2.01 -12.02 -2.02
N LEU A 4 -3.33 -12.05 -2.15
CA LEU A 4 -4.02 -12.01 -3.45
C LEU A 4 -4.43 -10.58 -3.81
N LYS A 5 -4.96 -9.85 -2.82
CA LYS A 5 -5.53 -8.52 -3.00
C LYS A 5 -5.47 -7.73 -1.70
N LEU A 6 -5.15 -6.44 -1.79
CA LEU A 6 -5.30 -5.47 -0.71
C LEU A 6 -6.31 -4.40 -1.13
N ILE A 7 -7.38 -4.24 -0.34
CA ILE A 7 -8.40 -3.20 -0.54
C ILE A 7 -8.36 -2.27 0.66
N THR A 8 -8.17 -0.98 0.41
CA THR A 8 -8.26 0.06 1.45
C THR A 8 -9.57 0.80 1.27
N LYS A 9 -10.35 0.86 2.35
CA LYS A 9 -11.61 1.61 2.41
C LYS A 9 -11.52 2.72 3.44
N VAL A 10 -12.09 3.88 3.11
CA VAL A 10 -12.32 4.98 4.04
C VAL A 10 -13.80 5.34 3.92
N ASP A 11 -14.50 5.37 5.06
CA ASP A 11 -15.95 5.64 5.12
C ASP A 11 -16.77 4.73 4.20
N GLY A 12 -16.42 3.44 4.16
CA GLY A 12 -17.06 2.45 3.30
C GLY A 12 -16.67 2.50 1.81
N ASN A 13 -16.03 3.59 1.37
CA ASN A 13 -15.62 3.79 -0.02
C ASN A 13 -14.24 3.20 -0.29
N ILE A 14 -14.07 2.49 -1.42
CA ILE A 14 -12.77 1.95 -1.84
C ILE A 14 -11.92 3.10 -2.37
N ILE A 15 -10.86 3.43 -1.64
CA ILE A 15 -9.89 4.47 -2.05
C ILE A 15 -8.66 3.88 -2.76
N ARG A 16 -8.39 2.58 -2.55
CA ARG A 16 -7.28 1.88 -3.18
C ARG A 16 -7.55 0.39 -3.30
N GLU A 17 -7.19 -0.16 -4.46
CA GLU A 17 -7.19 -1.59 -4.73
C GLU A 17 -5.84 -1.97 -5.33
N ILE A 18 -5.16 -2.95 -4.72
CA ILE A 18 -3.91 -3.53 -5.21
C ILE A 18 -4.14 -5.02 -5.41
N LYS A 19 -3.95 -5.49 -6.65
CA LYS A 19 -3.92 -6.92 -6.97
C LYS A 19 -2.46 -7.38 -6.99
N PHE A 20 -2.14 -8.39 -6.21
CA PHE A 20 -0.79 -8.95 -6.18
C PHE A 20 -0.63 -9.99 -7.28
N LYS A 21 0.52 -9.95 -7.94
CA LYS A 21 0.96 -10.99 -8.87
C LYS A 21 1.64 -12.12 -8.10
N ASP A 22 1.75 -13.25 -8.77
CA ASP A 22 2.34 -14.48 -8.23
C ASP A 22 3.85 -14.38 -7.96
N THR A 23 4.50 -13.38 -8.55
CA THR A 23 5.94 -13.17 -8.50
C THR A 23 6.28 -11.88 -7.74
N LEU A 24 7.42 -11.26 -8.04
CA LEU A 24 7.85 -10.02 -7.41
C LEU A 24 6.91 -8.86 -7.77
N ASN A 25 6.33 -8.24 -6.73
CA ASN A 25 5.52 -7.04 -6.86
C ASN A 25 6.36 -5.83 -6.44
N ILE A 26 6.44 -4.81 -7.29
CA ILE A 26 7.20 -3.58 -7.02
C ILE A 26 6.23 -2.40 -7.00
N ILE A 27 6.19 -1.68 -5.88
CA ILE A 27 5.38 -0.46 -5.73
C ILE A 27 6.27 0.75 -6.07
N THR A 28 5.94 1.44 -7.15
CA THR A 28 6.69 2.61 -7.62
C THR A 28 5.78 3.86 -7.66
N ASN A 29 6.40 5.03 -7.72
CA ASN A 29 5.68 6.28 -7.99
C ASN A 29 5.30 6.33 -9.47
N LYS A 30 4.16 6.95 -9.78
CA LYS A 30 3.85 7.35 -11.15
C LYS A 30 4.93 8.32 -11.63
N ARG A 31 5.61 7.98 -12.73
CA ARG A 31 6.57 8.90 -13.37
C ARG A 31 5.81 10.15 -13.85
N ASN A 32 6.41 11.33 -13.70
CA ASN A 32 5.83 12.64 -14.05
C ASN A 32 4.62 13.09 -13.21
N SER A 33 4.47 12.64 -11.96
CA SER A 33 3.60 13.36 -11.02
C SER A 33 4.27 14.67 -10.58
N ASN A 34 3.57 15.79 -10.60
CA ASN A 34 4.03 17.08 -10.02
C ASN A 34 4.26 17.03 -8.50
N LEU A 35 4.10 15.85 -7.88
CA LEU A 35 4.27 15.61 -6.45
C LEU A 35 5.66 15.03 -6.19
N SER A 36 6.32 15.54 -5.15
CA SER A 36 7.61 15.03 -4.71
C SER A 36 7.50 13.57 -4.28
N GLY A 37 8.60 12.82 -4.45
CA GLY A 37 8.61 11.38 -4.27
C GLY A 37 8.10 10.89 -2.91
N ASN A 38 8.19 11.70 -1.85
CA ASN A 38 7.82 11.31 -0.49
C ASN A 38 6.32 11.50 -0.14
N GLN A 39 5.54 12.18 -0.99
CA GLN A 39 4.15 12.55 -0.65
C GLN A 39 3.09 11.63 -1.28
N ILE A 40 3.49 10.61 -2.04
CA ILE A 40 2.57 9.79 -2.85
C ILE A 40 2.06 8.54 -2.09
N GLY A 41 2.52 8.33 -0.86
CA GLY A 41 2.04 7.25 0.01
C GLY A 41 2.51 5.84 -0.41
N LYS A 42 3.71 5.71 -0.98
CA LYS A 42 4.28 4.39 -1.35
C LYS A 42 4.45 3.43 -0.17
N SER A 43 4.75 3.96 1.02
CA SER A 43 4.91 3.16 2.23
C SER A 43 3.56 2.72 2.82
N VAL A 44 2.45 3.33 2.41
CA VAL A 44 1.13 3.05 3.00
C VAL A 44 0.70 1.60 2.83
N PRO A 45 0.78 0.97 1.63
CA PRO A 45 0.43 -0.44 1.49
C PRO A 45 1.28 -1.38 2.36
N GLY A 46 2.59 -1.11 2.47
CA GLY A 46 3.49 -1.87 3.34
C GLY A 46 3.06 -1.77 4.81
N ARG A 47 2.85 -0.55 5.30
CA ARG A 47 2.38 -0.33 6.68
C ARG A 47 1.01 -0.95 6.98
N ILE A 48 0.07 -0.92 6.03
CA ILE A 48 -1.22 -1.60 6.22
C ILE A 48 -0.99 -3.11 6.40
N ILE A 49 -0.09 -3.70 5.61
CA ILE A 49 0.26 -5.12 5.74
C ILE A 49 0.93 -5.37 7.09
N ASP A 50 1.92 -4.57 7.48
CA ASP A 50 2.61 -4.67 8.77
C ASP A 50 1.62 -4.59 9.93
N PHE A 51 0.69 -3.63 9.90
CA PHE A 51 -0.37 -3.52 10.92
C PHE A 51 -1.29 -4.74 10.98
N LEU A 52 -1.70 -5.27 9.83
CA LEU A 52 -2.62 -6.42 9.77
C LEU A 52 -1.95 -7.72 10.24
N LEU A 53 -0.63 -7.84 10.08
CA LEU A 53 0.12 -9.05 10.43
C LEU A 53 0.75 -8.98 11.82
N ASP A 54 1.31 -7.83 12.19
CA ASP A 54 2.09 -7.64 13.42
C ASP A 54 1.35 -6.80 14.48
N GLY A 55 0.18 -6.26 14.15
CA GLY A 55 -0.77 -5.64 15.09
C GLY A 55 -0.45 -4.23 15.56
N SER A 56 0.79 -3.76 15.45
CA SER A 56 1.16 -2.38 15.85
C SER A 56 2.03 -1.68 14.82
N LEU A 57 1.81 -0.37 14.69
CA LEU A 57 2.62 0.50 13.85
C LEU A 57 3.51 1.34 14.74
N ASN A 58 4.82 1.09 14.69
CA ASN A 58 5.78 2.00 15.30
C ASN A 58 5.85 3.32 14.50
N PRO A 59 6.02 4.48 15.18
CA PRO A 59 6.32 5.74 14.51
C PRO A 59 7.54 5.59 13.59
N ILE A 60 7.54 6.31 12.46
CA ILE A 60 8.76 6.53 11.65
C ILE A 60 9.43 7.78 12.16
#